data_AF-A0A2C1Z4J0-F1
#
_entry.id   AF-A0A2C1Z4J0-F1
#
_cell.length_a   1.000
_cell.length_b   1.000
_cell.length_c   1.000
_cell.angle_alpha   90.00
_cell.angle_beta   90.00
_cell.angle_gamma   90.00
#
_symmetry.space_group_name_H-M   'P 1'
#
loop_
_entity.id
_entity.type
_entity.pdbx_description
1 polymer ?
#
loop_
_entity_poly.entity_id
_entity_poly.type
_entity_poly.pdbx_seq_one_letter_code
_entity_poly.pdbx_strand_id
1 'polypeptide(L)'
;MKPKKLNSFGSFKYLNLPDLQFFIWCNKQYRVNRGIYNTIDQWFYEYGIINIYYRRIQLLAFLDSVKEDLNEPHLSKFIRFGHGGLTKRLNDFINNKD
;
A
#
# COMPACT_ATOMS: atom_id res chain seq x y z
N MET A 1 24.80 -10.12 -0.98
CA MET A 1 23.49 -9.59 -0.52
C MET A 1 22.56 -10.77 -0.27
N LYS A 2 22.03 -10.92 0.95
CA LYS A 2 21.03 -11.93 1.25
C LYS A 2 19.69 -11.46 0.65
N PRO A 3 18.93 -12.31 -0.07
CA PRO A 3 17.60 -11.91 -0.51
C PRO A 3 16.80 -11.49 0.73
N LYS A 4 16.25 -10.26 0.71
CA LYS A 4 15.28 -9.82 1.72
C LYS A 4 14.21 -10.92 1.74
N LYS A 5 14.17 -11.69 2.83
CA LYS A 5 13.15 -12.72 3.06
C LYS A 5 11.81 -12.07 2.73
N LEU A 6 11.16 -12.53 1.66
CA LEU A 6 9.74 -12.30 1.45
C LEU A 6 9.08 -12.86 2.69
N ASN A 7 8.71 -11.97 3.62
CA ASN A 7 8.31 -12.36 4.96
C ASN A 7 7.18 -13.38 4.83
N SER A 8 7.50 -14.59 5.30
CA SER A 8 6.64 -15.72 5.61
C SER A 8 5.14 -15.44 5.47
N PHE A 9 4.47 -16.23 4.62
CA PHE A 9 3.04 -16.35 4.41
C PHE A 9 2.21 -16.65 5.69
N GLY A 10 2.38 -15.90 6.77
CA GLY A 10 1.35 -15.78 7.83
C GLY A 10 0.13 -14.99 7.37
N SER A 11 -0.07 -14.84 6.04
CA SER A 11 -0.38 -13.54 5.43
C SER A 11 -1.72 -13.49 4.65
N PHE A 12 -2.56 -14.53 4.74
CA PHE A 12 -3.88 -14.54 4.08
C PHE A 12 -5.03 -14.06 4.97
N LYS A 13 -4.89 -14.09 6.31
CA LYS A 13 -6.01 -13.77 7.21
C LYS A 13 -6.52 -12.34 7.04
N TYR A 14 -5.62 -11.36 6.91
CA TYR A 14 -6.04 -9.98 6.72
C TYR A 14 -6.57 -9.71 5.30
N LEU A 15 -6.09 -10.44 4.28
CA LEU A 15 -6.60 -10.33 2.91
C LEU A 15 -8.07 -10.77 2.78
N ASN A 16 -8.58 -11.55 3.73
CA ASN A 16 -9.98 -11.98 3.80
C ASN A 16 -10.85 -11.09 4.70
N LEU A 17 -10.28 -10.05 5.32
CA LEU A 17 -11.07 -9.14 6.16
C LEU A 17 -12.11 -8.39 5.31
N PRO A 18 -13.29 -8.06 5.84
CA PRO A 18 -14.19 -7.13 5.17
C PRO A 18 -13.52 -5.76 5.01
N ASP A 19 -13.99 -4.97 4.05
CA ASP A 19 -13.27 -3.78 3.56
C ASP A 19 -12.90 -2.79 4.67
N LEU A 20 -13.81 -2.55 5.60
CA LEU A 20 -13.54 -1.64 6.73
C LEU A 20 -12.42 -2.17 7.62
N GLN A 21 -12.43 -3.46 7.95
CA GLN A 21 -11.43 -4.08 8.82
C GLN A 21 -10.08 -4.18 8.11
N PHE A 22 -10.07 -4.45 6.80
CA PHE A 22 -8.84 -4.41 6.00
C PHE A 22 -8.24 -3.00 5.96
N PHE A 23 -9.07 -1.97 5.75
CA PHE A 23 -8.63 -0.58 5.84
C PHE A 23 -8.08 -0.22 7.23
N ILE A 24 -8.78 -0.59 8.32
CA ILE A 24 -8.33 -0.33 9.69
C ILE A 24 -6.98 -1.01 9.94
N TRP A 25 -6.79 -2.22 9.43
CA TRP A 25 -5.50 -2.91 9.52
C TRP A 25 -4.41 -2.15 8.76
N CYS A 26 -4.67 -1.73 7.52
CA CYS A 26 -3.72 -0.93 6.73
C CYS A 26 -3.38 0.40 7.43
N ASN A 27 -4.38 1.07 8.00
CA ASN A 27 -4.20 2.32 8.75
C ASN A 27 -3.25 2.12 9.95
N LYS A 28 -3.41 1.03 10.70
CA LYS A 28 -2.54 0.72 11.86
C LYS A 28 -1.10 0.40 11.44
N GLN A 29 -0.93 -0.37 10.35
CA GLN A 29 0.41 -0.80 9.92
C GLN A 29 1.19 0.31 9.19
N TYR A 30 0.51 1.05 8.31
CA TYR A 30 1.16 1.96 7.37
C TYR A 30 0.83 3.43 7.62
N ARG A 31 -0.01 3.75 8.62
CA ARG A 31 -0.52 5.11 8.86
C ARG A 31 -1.17 5.73 7.61
N VAL A 32 -1.77 4.90 6.74
CA VAL A 32 -2.50 5.37 5.56
C VAL A 32 -3.87 5.91 5.96
N ASN A 33 -4.23 7.11 5.53
CA ASN A 33 -5.57 7.65 5.78
C ASN A 33 -6.59 7.11 4.75
N ARG A 34 -7.90 7.30 5.01
CA ARG A 34 -8.97 6.76 4.16
C ARG A 34 -8.91 7.27 2.72
N GLY A 35 -8.63 8.57 2.52
CA GLY A 35 -8.56 9.17 1.19
C GLY A 35 -7.46 8.54 0.34
N ILE A 36 -6.25 8.48 0.90
CA ILE A 36 -5.10 7.86 0.23
C ILE A 36 -5.34 6.37 -0.03
N TYR A 37 -5.85 5.63 0.95
CA TYR A 37 -6.19 4.21 0.78
C TYR A 37 -7.16 4.01 -0.40
N ASN A 38 -8.25 4.79 -0.43
CA ASN A 38 -9.25 4.69 -1.49
C ASN A 38 -8.65 5.06 -2.85
N THR A 39 -7.79 6.07 -2.92
CA THR A 39 -7.12 6.45 -4.18
C THR A 39 -6.20 5.33 -4.67
N ILE A 40 -5.43 4.69 -3.79
CA ILE A 40 -4.56 3.55 -4.16
C ILE A 40 -5.40 2.38 -4.67
N ASP A 41 -6.47 2.01 -3.94
CA ASP A 41 -7.36 0.90 -4.32
C ASP A 41 -8.02 1.20 -5.68
N GLN A 42 -8.61 2.39 -5.85
CA GLN A 42 -9.23 2.79 -7.10
C GLN A 42 -8.23 2.80 -8.26
N TRP A 43 -7.03 3.34 -8.04
CA TRP A 43 -6.00 3.39 -9.08
C TRP A 43 -5.58 2.00 -9.55
N PHE A 44 -5.38 1.04 -8.63
CA PHE A 44 -5.06 -0.33 -9.02
C PHE A 44 -6.23 -1.03 -9.73
N TYR A 45 -7.48 -0.71 -9.37
CA TYR A 45 -8.64 -1.20 -10.08
C TYR A 45 -8.68 -0.67 -11.52
N GLU A 46 -8.48 0.64 -11.71
CA GLU A 46 -8.43 1.29 -13.03
C GLU A 46 -7.25 0.81 -13.89
N TYR A 47 -6.12 0.50 -13.25
CA TYR A 47 -4.97 -0.12 -13.91
C TYR A 47 -5.26 -1.56 -14.41
N GLY A 48 -6.34 -2.19 -13.96
CA GLY A 48 -6.81 -3.50 -14.44
C GLY A 48 -6.73 -4.62 -13.41
N ILE A 49 -6.42 -4.33 -12.14
CA ILE A 49 -6.32 -5.34 -11.08
C ILE A 49 -7.70 -5.55 -10.44
N ILE A 50 -8.57 -6.23 -11.18
CA ILE A 50 -9.99 -6.38 -10.82
C ILE A 50 -10.19 -7.29 -9.61
N ASN A 51 -9.44 -8.39 -9.51
CA ASN A 51 -9.56 -9.32 -8.40
C ASN A 51 -9.12 -8.66 -7.08
N ILE A 52 -10.03 -8.66 -6.09
CA ILE A 52 -9.81 -7.98 -4.81
C ILE A 52 -8.59 -8.50 -4.04
N TYR A 53 -8.30 -9.80 -4.09
CA TYR A 53 -7.13 -10.36 -3.41
C TYR A 53 -5.84 -9.85 -4.04
N TYR A 54 -5.74 -9.89 -5.37
CA TYR A 54 -4.58 -9.36 -6.08
C TYR A 54 -4.43 -7.86 -5.86
N ARG A 55 -5.53 -7.10 -5.88
CA ARG A 55 -5.48 -5.67 -5.61
C ARG A 55 -5.00 -5.34 -4.21
N ARG A 56 -5.48 -6.06 -3.20
CA ARG A 56 -5.01 -5.93 -1.82
C ARG A 56 -3.53 -6.28 -1.70
N ILE A 57 -3.06 -7.34 -2.36
CA ILE A 57 -1.63 -7.68 -2.40
C ILE A 57 -0.80 -6.52 -2.99
N GLN A 58 -1.24 -5.93 -4.09
CA GLN A 58 -0.54 -4.80 -4.71
C GLN A 58 -0.57 -3.54 -3.87
N LEU A 59 -1.70 -3.24 -3.24
CA LEU A 59 -1.85 -2.15 -2.28
C LEU A 59 -0.86 -2.31 -1.13
N LEU A 60 -0.74 -3.51 -0.56
CA LEU A 60 0.21 -3.77 0.52
C LEU A 60 1.65 -3.67 0.06
N ALA A 61 2.00 -4.22 -1.11
CA ALA A 61 3.33 -4.12 -1.68
C ALA A 61 3.74 -2.66 -1.96
N PHE A 62 2.79 -1.83 -2.43
CA PHE A 62 3.01 -0.40 -2.61
C PHE A 62 3.20 0.32 -1.27
N LEU A 63 2.34 0.06 -0.28
CA LEU A 63 2.50 0.67 1.05
C LEU A 63 3.82 0.26 1.71
N ASP A 64 4.26 -0.98 1.51
CA ASP A 64 5.56 -1.48 1.96
C ASP A 64 6.74 -0.81 1.25
N SER A 65 6.62 -0.49 -0.05
CA SER A 65 7.71 0.14 -0.80
C SER A 65 7.93 1.60 -0.41
N VAL A 66 6.87 2.30 -0.03
CA VAL A 66 6.94 3.71 0.41
C VAL A 66 7.09 3.85 1.92
N LYS A 67 7.19 2.75 2.69
CA LYS A 67 7.22 2.80 4.15
C LYS A 67 8.49 3.41 4.73
N GLU A 68 9.62 3.22 4.07
CA GLU A 68 10.92 3.69 4.57
C GLU A 68 11.03 5.22 4.43
N ASP A 69 10.38 5.81 3.42
CA ASP A 69 10.17 7.25 3.27
C ASP A 69 9.29 7.86 4.39
N LEU A 70 8.69 7.02 5.25
CA LEU A 70 7.83 7.44 6.38
C LEU A 70 8.59 7.62 7.70
N ASN A 71 9.90 7.33 7.75
CA ASN A 71 10.70 7.33 8.97
C ASN A 71 11.22 8.73 9.38
N GLU A 72 10.59 9.82 8.95
CA GLU A 72 10.81 11.12 9.59
C GLU A 72 10.03 11.20 10.91
N PRO A 73 10.71 11.15 12.08
CA PRO A 73 10.04 10.90 13.37
C PRO A 73 9.11 12.01 13.86
N HIS A 74 9.06 13.16 13.17
CA HIS A 74 8.53 14.39 13.75
C HIS A 74 7.35 15.07 13.03
N LEU A 75 6.83 14.57 11.89
CA LEU A 75 6.04 15.47 11.02
C LEU A 75 4.58 15.09 10.71
N SER A 76 4.06 13.86 10.93
CA SER A 76 2.66 13.60 10.58
C SER A 76 2.06 12.29 11.15
N LYS A 77 0.79 12.35 11.60
CA LYS A 77 -0.03 11.17 11.99
C LYS A 77 -0.29 10.20 10.84
N PHE A 78 -0.23 10.67 9.59
CA PHE A 78 -0.52 9.88 8.39
C PHE A 78 0.51 10.06 7.29
N ILE A 79 0.60 9.11 6.36
CA ILE A 79 1.45 9.26 5.16
C ILE A 79 0.96 10.41 4.28
N ARG A 80 1.88 11.09 3.60
CA ARG A 80 1.59 12.25 2.73
C ARG A 80 2.41 12.13 1.46
N PHE A 81 1.82 12.53 0.34
CA PHE A 81 2.44 12.43 -0.98
C PHE A 81 2.59 13.78 -1.71
N GLY A 82 2.14 14.88 -1.10
CA GLY A 82 2.04 16.16 -1.80
C GLY A 82 1.02 16.13 -2.94
N HIS A 83 0.87 17.26 -3.64
CA HIS A 83 -0.03 17.34 -4.79
C HIS A 83 0.50 16.48 -5.96
N GLY A 84 -0.32 15.58 -6.51
CA GLY A 84 0.04 14.70 -7.62
C GLY A 84 1.07 13.59 -7.33
N GLY A 85 1.76 13.64 -6.19
CA GLY A 85 2.86 12.71 -5.91
C GLY A 85 2.45 11.25 -5.66
N LEU A 86 1.19 11.00 -5.28
CA LEU A 86 0.67 9.64 -5.08
C LEU A 86 0.61 8.90 -6.42
N THR A 87 -0.05 9.48 -7.42
CA THR A 87 -0.19 8.88 -8.75
C THR A 87 1.17 8.67 -9.42
N LYS A 88 2.11 9.63 -9.25
CA LYS A 88 3.48 9.45 -9.75
C LYS A 88 4.15 8.21 -9.14
N ARG A 89 4.13 8.08 -7.81
CA ARG A 89 4.72 6.92 -7.11
C ARG A 89 4.04 5.60 -7.46
N LEU A 90 2.73 5.60 -7.73
CA LEU A 90 2.01 4.40 -8.19
C LEU A 90 2.48 3.96 -9.58
N ASN A 91 2.66 4.92 -10.51
CA ASN A 91 3.25 4.63 -11.83
C ASN A 91 4.69 4.12 -11.69
N ASP A 92 5.52 4.80 -10.90
CA ASP A 92 6.90 4.38 -10.64
C ASP A 92 6.94 2.97 -10.03
N PHE A 93 6.03 2.64 -9.12
CA PHE A 93 5.94 1.32 -8.49
C PHE A 93 5.58 0.20 -9.48
N ILE A 94 4.74 0.48 -10.47
CA ILE A 94 4.38 -0.50 -11.51
C ILE A 94 5.50 -0.64 -12.55
N ASN A 95 6.13 0.47 -12.94
CA ASN A 95 7.13 0.48 -14.02
C ASN A 95 8.52 0.03 -13.57
N ASN A 96 8.86 0.12 -12.28
CA ASN A 96 10.15 -0.32 -11.73
C ASN A 96 10.13 -1.76 -11.19
N LYS A 97 9.16 -2.59 -11.61
CA LYS A 97 9.14 -4.03 -11.30
C LYS A 97 9.88 -4.82 -12.39
N ASP A 98 11.19 -4.68 -12.40
CA ASP A 98 12.12 -5.58 -13.09
C ASP A 98 12.94 -6.41 -12.08
#